data_AF-A0A0F9G460-F1
#
_entry.id   AF-A0A0F9G460-F1
#
_cell.length_a   1.000
_cell.length_b   1.000
_cell.length_c   1.000
_cell.angle_alpha   90.00
_cell.angle_beta   90.00
_cell.angle_gamma   90.00
#
_symmetry.space_group_name_H-M   'P 1'
#
loop_
_entity.id
_entity.type
_entity.pdbx_description
1 polymer ?
#
loop_
_entity_poly.entity_id
_entity_poly.type
_entity_poly.pdbx_seq_one_letter_code
_entity_poly.pdbx_strand_id
1 'polypeptide(L)'
;MVRLWLPTGRKPFFNAKDEKEHLINRLWELRYSVPGAKGMEVQQLKDYVAYAEERVIQDEEADKKAAEKKMKKMAPDQIRGAMKEYLNWKYRKEGKGHRYAIN
;
A
#
# COMPACT_ATOMS: atom_id res chain seq x y z
N MET A 1 -28.95 10.38 13.33
CA MET A 1 -28.13 10.14 12.12
C MET A 1 -26.67 10.03 12.54
N VAL A 2 -26.06 8.85 12.43
CA VAL A 2 -24.63 8.65 12.74
C VAL A 2 -23.83 9.21 11.56
N ARG A 3 -23.11 10.33 11.77
CA ARG A 3 -22.20 10.87 10.76
C ARG A 3 -21.02 9.89 10.63
N LEU A 4 -21.04 9.07 9.57
CA LEU A 4 -19.87 8.31 9.14
C LEU A 4 -18.79 9.33 8.77
N TRP A 5 -17.75 9.42 9.58
CA TRP A 5 -16.63 10.31 9.30
C TRP A 5 -15.63 9.52 8.46
N LEU A 6 -15.65 9.71 7.14
CA LEU A 6 -14.69 9.10 6.20
C LEU A 6 -13.43 9.97 6.11
N PRO A 7 -12.21 9.41 6.02
CA PRO A 7 -10.96 10.17 5.92
C PRO A 7 -10.72 10.56 4.45
N THR A 8 -11.77 11.00 3.77
CA THR A 8 -11.77 11.41 2.37
C THR A 8 -12.13 12.89 2.32
N GLY A 9 -11.13 13.75 2.20
CA GLY A 9 -11.33 15.20 2.18
C GLY A 9 -10.18 15.97 2.82
N ARG A 10 -10.46 17.19 3.30
CA ARG A 10 -9.49 17.99 4.04
C ARG A 10 -9.34 17.47 5.48
N LYS A 11 -8.14 17.64 6.05
CA LYS A 11 -7.84 17.38 7.47
C LYS A 11 -8.92 18.04 8.36
N PRO A 12 -9.51 17.33 9.33
CA PRO A 12 -10.69 17.79 10.07
C PRO A 12 -10.41 19.04 10.90
N PHE A 13 -9.20 19.19 11.46
CA PHE A 13 -8.78 20.37 12.20
C PHE A 13 -7.43 20.87 11.66
N PHE A 14 -7.42 22.08 11.10
CA PHE A 14 -6.21 22.67 10.48
C PHE A 14 -5.19 23.10 11.53
N ASN A 15 -5.66 23.77 12.59
CA ASN A 15 -4.92 24.06 13.81
C ASN A 15 -5.65 23.39 14.97
N ALA A 16 -5.23 22.17 15.31
CA ALA A 16 -5.69 21.51 16.53
C ALA A 16 -5.24 22.34 17.74
N LYS A 17 -6.19 22.65 18.62
CA LYS A 17 -5.95 23.43 19.86
C LYS A 17 -5.88 22.53 21.08
N ASP A 18 -6.66 21.46 21.06
CA ASP A 18 -6.84 20.56 22.20
C ASP A 18 -6.33 19.15 21.86
N GLU A 19 -5.94 18.39 22.90
CA GLU A 19 -5.45 17.02 22.76
C GLU A 19 -6.43 16.13 21.97
N LYS A 20 -7.73 16.32 22.19
CA LYS A 20 -8.78 15.62 21.45
C LYS A 20 -8.72 15.88 19.95
N GLU A 21 -8.52 17.13 19.54
CA GLU A 21 -8.41 17.50 18.12
C GLU A 21 -7.12 16.93 17.50
N HIS A 22 -6.03 16.88 18.27
CA HIS A 22 -4.79 16.21 17.86
C HIS A 22 -5.01 14.72 17.60
N LEU A 23 -5.73 14.02 18.48
CA LEU A 23 -6.02 12.60 18.31
C LEU A 23 -6.92 12.34 17.09
N ILE A 24 -7.95 13.17 16.87
CA ILE A 24 -8.80 13.05 15.69
C ILE A 24 -8.00 13.31 14.40
N ASN A 25 -7.09 14.28 14.42
CA ASN A 25 -6.16 14.52 13.32
C ASN A 25 -5.22 13.33 13.09
N ARG A 26 -4.75 12.68 14.15
CA ARG A 26 -3.90 11.49 14.05
C ARG A 26 -4.64 10.31 13.41
N LEU A 27 -5.89 10.07 13.82
CA LEU A 27 -6.77 9.08 13.18
C LEU A 27 -6.99 9.41 11.70
N TRP A 28 -7.14 10.69 11.35
CA TRP A 28 -7.23 11.12 9.95
C TRP A 28 -5.98 10.78 9.14
N GLU A 29 -4.79 11.07 9.68
CA GLU A 29 -3.51 10.80 9.04
C GLU A 29 -3.29 9.30 8.80
N LEU A 30 -3.71 8.47 9.75
CA LEU A 30 -3.71 7.00 9.66
C LEU A 30 -4.84 6.46 8.76
N ARG A 31 -5.66 7.33 8.15
CA ARG A 31 -6.84 7.00 7.35
C ARG A 31 -7.82 6.06 8.07
N TYR A 32 -7.88 6.17 9.40
CA TYR A 32 -8.73 5.35 10.24
C TYR A 32 -9.99 6.11 10.63
N SER A 33 -11.15 5.58 10.24
CA SER A 33 -12.45 6.23 10.43
C SER A 33 -13.16 5.72 11.67
N VAL A 34 -13.38 6.62 12.62
CA VAL A 34 -14.18 6.33 13.82
C VAL A 34 -15.48 7.13 13.79
N PRO A 35 -16.65 6.47 13.62
CA PRO A 35 -17.94 7.14 13.69
C PRO A 35 -18.15 7.79 15.05
N GLY A 36 -18.53 9.07 15.08
CA GLY A 36 -18.78 9.76 16.34
C GLY A 36 -17.52 10.16 17.12
N ALA A 37 -16.33 10.14 16.53
CA ALA A 37 -15.06 10.51 17.18
C ALA A 37 -15.11 11.86 17.92
N LYS A 38 -15.88 12.83 17.42
CA LYS A 38 -16.07 14.14 18.07
C LYS A 38 -16.74 14.06 19.45
N GLY A 39 -17.57 13.04 19.69
CA GLY A 39 -18.27 12.83 20.96
C GLY A 39 -17.55 11.90 21.93
N MET A 40 -16.46 11.26 21.51
CA MET A 40 -15.74 10.28 22.33
C MET A 40 -14.88 10.93 23.41
N GLU A 41 -14.63 10.19 24.48
CA GLU A 41 -13.67 10.55 25.50
C GLU A 41 -12.24 10.50 24.97
N VAL A 42 -11.35 11.32 25.54
CA VAL A 42 -9.94 11.40 25.12
C VAL A 42 -9.25 10.04 25.25
N GLN A 43 -9.54 9.30 26.33
CA GLN A 43 -8.96 7.98 26.54
C GLN A 43 -9.38 7.00 25.44
N GLN A 44 -10.65 6.99 25.05
CA GLN A 44 -11.15 6.12 23.97
C GLN A 44 -10.48 6.46 22.63
N LEU A 45 -10.28 7.75 22.35
CA LEU A 45 -9.57 8.18 21.14
C LEU A 45 -8.10 7.72 21.14
N LYS A 46 -7.43 7.72 22.29
CA LYS A 46 -6.06 7.19 22.41
C LYS A 46 -6.02 5.69 22.09
N ASP A 47 -6.97 4.93 22.61
CA ASP A 47 -7.05 3.48 22.37
C ASP A 47 -7.27 3.20 20.87
N TYR A 48 -8.15 3.97 20.21
CA TYR A 48 -8.34 3.87 18.76
C TYR A 48 -7.11 4.27 17.95
N VAL A 49 -6.36 5.29 18.39
CA VAL A 49 -5.11 5.69 17.72
C VAL A 49 -4.08 4.57 17.84
N ALA A 50 -3.88 4.03 19.03
CA ALA A 50 -2.93 2.93 19.25
C ALA A 50 -3.27 1.71 18.39
N TYR A 51 -4.55 1.35 18.34
CA TYR A 51 -5.05 0.26 17.48
C TYR A 51 -4.79 0.53 16.00
N ALA A 52 -5.07 1.75 15.53
CA ALA A 52 -4.84 2.12 14.14
C ALA A 52 -3.35 2.11 13.76
N GLU A 53 -2.47 2.55 14.66
CA GLU A 53 -1.01 2.50 14.45
C GLU A 53 -0.51 1.07 14.37
N GLU A 54 -0.96 0.17 15.25
CA GLU A 54 -0.61 -1.24 15.21
C GLU A 54 -1.04 -1.89 13.88
N ARG A 55 -2.25 -1.58 13.41
CA ARG A 55 -2.77 -2.05 12.12
C ARG A 55 -1.89 -1.62 10.94
N VAL A 56 -1.45 -0.36 10.92
CA VAL A 56 -0.56 0.16 9.86
C VAL A 56 0.78 -0.57 9.87
N ILE A 57 1.36 -0.82 11.04
CA ILE A 57 2.62 -1.57 11.16
C ILE A 57 2.45 -3.00 10.62
N GLN A 58 1.37 -3.68 11.00
CA GLN A 58 1.08 -5.04 10.52
C GLN A 58 0.88 -5.08 9.00
N ASP A 59 0.17 -4.11 8.44
CA ASP A 59 -0.05 -4.01 7.00
C ASP A 59 1.28 -3.72 6.26
N GLU A 60 2.14 -2.84 6.79
CA GLU A 60 3.48 -2.59 6.24
C GLU A 60 4.39 -3.83 6.28
N GLU A 61 4.36 -4.60 7.37
CA GLU A 61 5.09 -5.86 7.47
C GLU A 61 4.57 -6.90 6.48
N ALA A 62 3.25 -6.98 6.30
CA ALA A 62 2.63 -7.87 5.33
C ALA A 62 3.04 -7.48 3.90
N ASP A 63 3.07 -6.19 3.59
CA ASP A 63 3.51 -5.67 2.29
C ASP A 63 4.99 -5.97 2.02
N LYS A 64 5.86 -5.80 3.02
CA LYS A 64 7.29 -6.17 2.92
C LYS A 64 7.45 -7.67 2.64
N LYS A 65 6.76 -8.53 3.39
CA LYS A 65 6.76 -9.98 3.16
C LYS A 65 6.19 -10.36 1.79
N ALA A 66 5.15 -9.67 1.33
CA ALA A 66 4.58 -9.87 0.01
C ALA A 66 5.53 -9.42 -1.11
N ALA A 67 6.26 -8.32 -0.91
CA ALA A 67 7.29 -7.84 -1.83
C ALA A 67 8.46 -8.84 -1.94
N GLU A 68 8.94 -9.37 -0.81
CA GLU A 68 9.96 -10.42 -0.78
C GLU A 68 9.48 -11.70 -1.50
N LYS A 69 8.22 -12.10 -1.28
CA LYS A 69 7.63 -13.26 -1.95
C LYS A 69 7.43 -13.05 -3.45
N LYS A 70 7.15 -11.81 -3.89
CA LYS A 70 7.06 -11.44 -5.32
C LYS A 70 8.45 -11.35 -5.97
N MET A 71 9.50 -11.04 -5.21
CA MET A 71 10.90 -11.18 -5.64
C MET A 71 11.36 -12.64 -5.64
N LYS A 72 10.52 -13.57 -6.13
CA LYS A 72 10.97 -14.90 -6.53
C LYS A 72 11.87 -14.70 -7.74
N LYS A 73 13.17 -14.48 -7.50
CA LYS A 73 14.20 -14.33 -8.53
C LYS A 73 14.02 -15.49 -9.50
N MET A 74 13.64 -15.18 -10.75
CA MET A 74 13.62 -16.20 -11.80
C MET A 74 15.02 -16.81 -11.86
N ALA A 75 15.08 -18.14 -11.99
CA ALA A 75 16.36 -18.80 -12.17
C ALA A 75 17.03 -18.21 -13.44
N PRO A 76 18.37 -18.08 -13.49
CA PRO A 76 19.06 -17.49 -14.64
C PRO A 76 18.64 -18.10 -15.98
N ASP A 77 18.31 -19.39 -16.01
CA ASP A 77 17.87 -20.09 -17.22
C ASP A 77 16.45 -19.68 -17.67
N GLN A 78 15.55 -19.38 -16.74
CA GLN A 78 14.22 -18.86 -17.07
C GLN A 78 14.30 -17.44 -17.66
N ILE A 79 15.24 -16.62 -17.16
CA ILE A 79 15.50 -15.29 -17.70
C ILE A 79 16.05 -15.39 -19.14
N ARG A 80 17.00 -16.30 -19.37
CA ARG A 80 17.57 -16.55 -20.72
C ARG A 80 16.50 -17.02 -21.71
N GLY A 81 15.62 -17.94 -21.29
CA GLY A 81 14.49 -18.42 -22.09
C GLY A 81 13.54 -17.29 -22.49
N ALA A 82 13.10 -16.48 -21.53
CA ALA A 82 12.20 -15.36 -21.78
C ALA A 82 12.83 -14.28 -22.68
N MET A 83 14.12 -13.97 -22.51
CA MET A 83 14.83 -13.05 -23.40
C MET A 83 14.94 -13.59 -24.83
N LYS A 84 15.22 -14.89 -24.99
CA LYS A 84 15.27 -15.54 -26.31
C LYS A 84 13.91 -15.49 -27.00
N GLU A 85 12.83 -15.76 -26.27
CA GLU A 85 11.46 -15.66 -26.80
C GLU A 85 11.10 -14.23 -27.21
N TYR A 86 11.44 -13.23 -26.39
CA TYR A 86 11.21 -11.82 -26.69
C TYR A 86 11.96 -11.37 -27.96
N LEU A 87 13.24 -11.73 -28.08
CA LEU A 87 14.02 -11.45 -29.28
C LEU A 87 13.40 -12.11 -30.50
N ASN A 88 13.06 -13.40 -30.42
CA ASN A 88 12.40 -14.12 -31.51
C ASN A 88 11.03 -13.52 -31.89
N TRP A 89 10.25 -13.02 -30.93
CA TRP A 89 9.00 -12.30 -31.20
C TRP A 89 9.26 -10.98 -31.93
N LYS A 90 10.22 -10.18 -31.46
CA LYS A 90 10.58 -8.89 -32.07
C LYS A 90 11.03 -9.09 -33.51
N TYR A 91 11.89 -10.07 -33.78
CA TYR A 91 12.36 -10.38 -35.13
C TYR A 91 11.24 -10.85 -36.05
N ARG A 92 10.30 -11.68 -35.55
CA ARG A 92 9.09 -12.07 -36.30
C ARG A 92 8.22 -10.86 -36.66
N LYS A 93 8.12 -9.87 -35.77
CA LYS A 93 7.38 -8.62 -36.03
C LYS A 93 8.09 -7.68 -37.01
N GLU A 94 9.42 -7.65 -36.99
CA GLU A 94 10.23 -6.81 -37.90
C GLU A 94 10.53 -7.47 -39.26
N GLY A 95 9.96 -8.65 -39.55
CA GLY A 95 10.07 -9.30 -40.86
C GLY A 95 11.47 -9.85 -41.19
N LYS A 96 12.37 -9.94 -40.20
CA LYS A 96 13.73 -10.46 -40.38
C LYS A 96 13.74 -11.96 -40.07
N GLY A 97 13.82 -12.78 -41.12
CA GLY A 97 13.87 -14.24 -41.03
C GLY A 97 15.01 -14.76 -40.13
N HIS A 98 14.72 -15.85 -39.42
CA HIS A 98 15.51 -16.54 -38.40
C HIS A 98 17.05 -16.50 -38.53
N ARG A 99 17.73 -16.33 -37.37
CA ARG A 99 18.86 -17.19 -36.96
C ARG A 99 19.33 -16.91 -35.51
N TYR A 100 18.83 -17.71 -34.57
CA TYR A 100 19.55 -18.10 -33.35
C TYR A 100 19.21 -19.55 -32.98
N ALA A 101 19.64 -20.48 -33.83
CA ALA A 101 19.94 -21.84 -33.41
C ALA A 101 21.44 -21.85 -33.09
N ILE A 102 21.78 -21.69 -31.82
CA ILE A 102 23.11 -21.99 -31.32
C ILE A 102 22.88 -22.90 -30.12
N ASN A 103 23.53 -24.07 -30.19
CA ASN A 103 23.47 -25.20 -29.27
C ASN A 103 23.52 -24.79 -27.79
#